data_AF-A0A553Q473-F1
#
_entry.id   AF-A0A553Q473-F1
#
_cell.length_a   1.000
_cell.length_b   1.000
_cell.length_c   1.000
_cell.angle_alpha   90.00
_cell.angle_beta   90.00
_cell.angle_gamma   90.00
#
_symmetry.space_group_name_H-M   'P 1'
#
loop_
_entity.id
_entity.type
_entity.pdbx_description
1 polymer ?
#
loop_
_entity_poly.entity_id
_entity_poly.type
_entity_poly.pdbx_seq_one_letter_code
_entity_poly.pdbx_strand_id
1 'polypeptide(L)'
;LTCAGSALPYLQQQDDDGGEVSVEQSMTILRKSEHQWVSIPCVVNVSSCSLPHTISWFVFRTDSHQQINLVDHHEKFTLEQDSLRIESLSKADCGVYYCFGSLLERQDEGAQAFGQGTVLKVSEGGLSIYQLLLLTLLVLLSVYSLVILTLCTCIKTGKFQSVFKKGLGKRGSKEEWAQQLRFSGVVQELYERNLPCDQNNVPQTQNTVFQNVQPHEDIYQNLDE
;
A
#
# COMPACT_ATOMS: atom_id res chain seq x y z
N LEU A 1 -41.92 13.62 35.68
CA LEU A 1 -43.30 14.17 35.76
C LEU A 1 -43.27 15.24 36.84
N THR A 2 -43.68 16.49 36.68
CA THR A 2 -44.45 17.18 35.64
C THR A 2 -44.36 18.65 36.05
N CYS A 3 -43.98 19.56 35.16
CA CYS A 3 -44.37 20.96 35.30
C CYS A 3 -45.31 21.26 34.12
N ALA A 4 -46.60 21.10 34.39
CA ALA A 4 -47.65 21.65 33.57
C ALA A 4 -47.86 23.11 34.00
N GLY A 5 -47.74 24.02 33.05
CA GLY A 5 -48.08 25.43 33.19
C GLY A 5 -48.69 25.91 31.88
N SER A 6 -50.01 25.71 31.78
CA SER A 6 -51.03 26.50 31.05
C SER A 6 -50.69 27.12 29.68
N ALA A 7 -51.50 26.75 28.70
CA ALA A 7 -51.50 27.27 27.34
C ALA A 7 -52.42 28.50 27.16
N LEU A 8 -51.91 29.46 26.37
CA LEU A 8 -52.56 30.39 25.41
C LEU A 8 -53.32 31.65 25.94
N PRO A 9 -53.51 32.69 25.10
CA PRO A 9 -52.87 33.05 23.82
C PRO A 9 -52.37 34.51 23.78
N TYR A 10 -51.30 34.80 23.05
CA TYR A 10 -51.12 36.15 22.49
C TYR A 10 -50.46 36.04 21.12
N LEU A 11 -51.29 36.10 20.08
CA LEU A 11 -50.87 36.49 18.74
C LEU A 11 -50.50 37.98 18.81
N GLN A 12 -49.21 38.27 18.96
CA GLN A 12 -48.65 39.50 18.45
C GLN A 12 -47.79 39.10 17.26
N GLN A 13 -48.43 39.13 16.10
CA GLN A 13 -47.74 39.25 14.83
C GLN A 13 -47.13 40.66 14.85
N GLN A 14 -45.88 40.72 15.28
CA GLN A 14 -45.07 41.94 15.24
C GLN A 14 -44.29 41.87 13.93
N ASP A 15 -44.46 42.88 13.09
CA ASP A 15 -43.78 43.01 11.80
C ASP A 15 -42.28 42.75 11.97
N ASP A 16 -41.85 41.62 11.44
CA ASP A 16 -40.51 41.06 11.56
C ASP A 16 -39.62 41.68 10.46
N ASP A 17 -39.06 42.86 10.76
CA ASP A 17 -37.82 43.34 10.12
C ASP A 17 -36.60 42.78 10.88
N GLY A 18 -36.76 41.55 11.36
CA GLY A 18 -35.79 40.79 12.11
C GLY A 18 -34.92 39.99 11.14
N GLY A 19 -33.78 40.53 10.74
CA GLY A 19 -32.71 39.74 10.13
C GLY A 19 -32.46 38.40 10.85
N GLU A 20 -32.77 37.32 10.15
CA GLU A 20 -32.59 35.93 10.54
C GLU A 20 -31.31 35.41 9.88
N VAL A 21 -30.47 34.74 10.67
CA VAL A 21 -29.24 34.09 10.19
C VAL A 21 -29.51 32.62 9.97
N SER A 22 -29.15 32.13 8.79
CA SER A 22 -29.11 30.70 8.49
C SER A 22 -27.71 30.31 8.02
N VAL A 23 -27.26 29.12 8.42
CA VAL A 23 -25.94 28.60 8.08
C VAL A 23 -26.10 27.32 7.30
N GLU A 24 -25.63 27.34 6.05
CA GLU A 24 -25.57 26.16 5.21
C GLU A 24 -24.17 25.55 5.29
N GLN A 25 -24.11 24.32 5.81
CA GLN A 25 -22.88 23.56 5.94
C GLN A 25 -23.09 22.13 5.48
N SER A 26 -22.14 21.58 4.72
CA SER A 26 -22.22 20.21 4.22
C SER A 26 -22.02 19.18 5.33
N MET A 27 -23.01 18.31 5.55
CA MET A 27 -22.94 17.19 6.50
C MET A 27 -22.15 15.99 5.96
N THR A 28 -21.10 16.24 5.17
CA THR A 28 -20.31 15.19 4.53
C THR A 28 -19.07 14.82 5.34
N ILE A 29 -18.55 13.62 5.09
CA ILE A 29 -17.29 13.16 5.66
C ILE A 29 -16.17 13.45 4.67
N LEU A 30 -15.36 14.47 4.95
CA LEU A 30 -14.17 14.80 4.20
C LEU A 30 -13.03 13.87 4.61
N ARG A 31 -12.55 13.07 3.66
CA ARG A 31 -11.39 12.19 3.85
C ARG A 31 -10.19 12.78 3.12
N LYS A 32 -9.12 13.04 3.86
CA LYS A 32 -7.90 13.66 3.33
C LYS A 32 -6.68 12.92 3.82
N SER A 33 -5.56 13.10 3.12
CA SER A 33 -4.28 12.57 3.56
C SER A 33 -3.52 13.58 4.42
N GLU A 34 -2.61 13.10 5.27
CA GLU A 34 -1.67 13.97 5.98
C GLU A 34 -0.87 14.85 5.01
N HIS A 35 -0.45 16.02 5.50
CA HIS A 35 0.28 17.08 4.77
C HIS A 35 -0.48 17.70 3.59
N GLN A 36 -1.73 17.31 3.33
CA GLN A 36 -2.60 18.00 2.38
C GLN A 36 -3.33 19.17 3.03
N TRP A 37 -4.03 19.94 2.21
CA TRP A 37 -4.96 20.97 2.67
C TRP A 37 -6.42 20.57 2.38
N VAL A 38 -7.34 21.21 3.08
CA VAL A 38 -8.79 21.06 2.86
C VAL A 38 -9.48 22.39 3.07
N SER A 39 -10.51 22.64 2.27
CA SER A 39 -11.45 23.74 2.50
C SER A 39 -12.80 23.13 2.90
N ILE A 40 -13.31 23.54 4.06
CA ILE A 40 -14.60 23.14 4.60
C ILE A 40 -15.59 24.25 4.25
N PRO A 41 -16.52 23.99 3.31
CA PRO A 41 -17.44 25.02 2.85
C PRO A 41 -18.47 25.35 3.94
N CYS A 42 -18.69 26.65 4.14
CA CYS A 42 -19.80 27.22 4.89
C CYS A 42 -20.35 28.41 4.12
N VAL A 43 -21.66 28.62 4.19
CA VAL A 43 -22.32 29.81 3.65
C VAL A 43 -23.25 30.35 4.73
N VAL A 44 -23.07 31.62 5.07
CA VAL A 44 -23.94 32.33 6.02
C VAL A 44 -24.89 33.22 5.25
N ASN A 45 -26.19 32.95 5.38
CA ASN A 45 -27.25 33.73 4.74
C ASN A 45 -27.97 34.57 5.80
N VAL A 46 -28.18 35.85 5.48
CA VAL A 46 -28.92 36.78 6.34
C VAL A 46 -30.15 37.26 5.58
N SER A 47 -31.34 37.08 6.16
CA SER A 47 -32.61 37.38 5.48
C SER A 47 -32.84 38.88 5.23
N SER A 48 -32.33 39.75 6.10
CA SER A 48 -32.41 41.21 5.96
C SER A 48 -31.13 41.77 5.33
N CYS A 49 -31.28 42.49 4.22
CA CYS A 49 -30.15 43.09 3.50
C CYS A 49 -29.32 44.03 4.40
N SER A 50 -28.01 43.75 4.48
CA SER A 50 -26.92 44.66 4.90
C SER A 50 -26.52 44.70 6.37
N LEU A 51 -27.01 43.80 7.23
CA LEU A 51 -26.43 43.68 8.57
C LEU A 51 -25.07 42.97 8.48
N PRO A 52 -23.99 43.54 9.05
CA PRO A 52 -22.71 42.87 9.11
C PRO A 52 -22.83 41.63 10.00
N HIS A 53 -22.27 40.52 9.53
CA HIS A 53 -22.21 39.26 10.27
C HIS A 53 -20.76 38.88 10.57
N THR A 54 -20.57 38.14 11.65
CA THR A 54 -19.32 37.47 11.99
C THR A 54 -19.45 35.98 11.82
N ILE A 55 -18.37 35.36 11.38
CA ILE A 55 -18.23 33.91 11.34
C ILE A 55 -17.20 33.46 12.38
N SER A 56 -17.52 32.37 13.07
CA SER A 56 -16.62 31.67 13.97
C SER A 56 -16.66 30.17 13.68
N TRP A 57 -15.53 29.51 13.91
CA TRP A 57 -15.40 28.07 13.70
C TRP A 57 -15.11 27.37 15.02
N PHE A 58 -15.74 26.21 15.20
CA PHE A 58 -15.53 25.36 16.36
C PHE A 58 -15.11 23.97 15.90
N VAL A 59 -14.19 23.36 16.63
CA VAL A 59 -13.77 21.97 16.39
C VAL A 59 -14.11 21.11 17.60
N PHE A 60 -14.78 20.01 17.32
CA PHE A 60 -15.12 18.98 18.29
C PHE A 60 -14.30 17.73 17.99
N ARG A 61 -13.37 17.45 18.88
CA ARG A 61 -12.51 16.26 18.87
C ARG A 61 -13.01 15.29 19.93
N THR A 62 -12.37 14.12 20.00
CA THR A 62 -12.72 13.09 20.99
C THR A 62 -12.46 13.55 22.43
N ASP A 63 -11.44 14.38 22.63
CA ASP A 63 -10.91 14.78 23.93
C ASP A 63 -11.04 16.28 24.22
N SER A 64 -11.43 17.07 23.23
CA SER A 64 -11.39 18.53 23.30
C SER A 64 -12.43 19.19 22.40
N HIS A 65 -12.94 20.32 22.87
CA HIS A 65 -13.85 21.19 22.11
C HIS A 65 -13.33 22.60 22.26
N GLN A 66 -13.06 23.27 21.15
CA GLN A 66 -12.50 24.63 21.19
C GLN A 66 -12.93 25.45 19.98
N GLN A 67 -13.04 26.76 20.19
CA GLN A 67 -13.13 27.72 19.10
C GLN A 67 -11.78 27.80 18.38
N ILE A 68 -11.81 27.79 17.06
CA ILE A 68 -10.60 27.94 16.24
C ILE A 68 -10.17 29.39 16.29
N ASN A 69 -8.96 29.62 16.75
CA ASN A 69 -8.36 30.94 16.75
C ASN A 69 -7.66 31.19 15.40
N LEU A 70 -8.33 31.95 14.53
CA LEU A 70 -7.84 32.33 13.20
C LEU A 70 -6.69 33.34 13.25
N VAL A 71 -6.53 34.09 14.34
CA VAL A 71 -5.51 35.14 14.49
C VAL A 71 -4.17 34.51 14.87
N ASP A 72 -4.16 33.67 15.91
CA ASP A 72 -2.93 33.08 16.44
C ASP A 72 -2.37 31.98 15.54
N HIS A 73 -3.23 31.34 14.73
CA HIS A 73 -2.87 30.18 13.91
C HIS A 73 -3.10 30.41 12.41
N HIS A 74 -2.84 31.62 11.91
CA HIS A 74 -3.05 32.01 10.51
C HIS A 74 -2.30 31.13 9.49
N GLU A 75 -1.18 30.51 9.86
CA GLU A 75 -0.46 29.57 8.98
C GLU A 75 -1.21 28.24 8.80
N LYS A 76 -2.02 27.85 9.79
CA LYS A 76 -2.71 26.57 9.86
C LYS A 76 -4.17 26.69 9.43
N PHE A 77 -4.84 27.74 9.87
CA PHE A 77 -6.26 28.01 9.63
C PHE A 77 -6.41 29.35 8.93
N THR A 78 -7.04 29.35 7.78
CA THR A 78 -7.36 30.55 7.02
C THR A 78 -8.83 30.55 6.64
N LEU A 79 -9.41 31.74 6.52
CA LEU A 79 -10.79 31.92 6.14
C LEU A 79 -10.86 32.39 4.68
N GLU A 80 -11.55 31.63 3.84
CA GLU A 80 -11.84 31.98 2.44
C GLU A 80 -13.32 32.29 2.31
N GLN A 81 -13.66 33.59 2.28
CA GLN A 81 -15.02 34.07 2.51
C GLN A 81 -15.58 33.57 3.85
N ASP A 82 -16.45 32.56 3.83
CA ASP A 82 -17.02 31.90 5.01
C ASP A 82 -16.44 30.50 5.22
N SER A 83 -15.66 29.99 4.26
CA SER A 83 -15.13 28.62 4.28
C SER A 83 -13.82 28.54 5.06
N LEU A 84 -13.69 27.50 5.88
CA LEU A 84 -12.46 27.25 6.65
C LEU A 84 -11.47 26.45 5.82
N ARG A 85 -10.33 27.04 5.50
CA ARG A 85 -9.18 26.36 4.93
C ARG A 85 -8.23 25.92 6.05
N ILE A 86 -7.88 24.64 6.03
CA ILE A 86 -6.94 24.01 6.95
C ILE A 86 -5.74 23.51 6.13
N GLU A 87 -4.57 24.05 6.43
CA GLU A 87 -3.30 23.68 5.79
C GLU A 87 -2.60 22.55 6.55
N SER A 88 -1.65 21.86 5.90
CA SER A 88 -0.77 20.86 6.51
C SER A 88 -1.46 19.86 7.46
N LEU A 89 -2.44 19.12 6.95
CA LEU A 89 -3.30 18.24 7.75
C LEU A 89 -2.53 17.16 8.52
N SER A 90 -3.01 16.86 9.72
CA SER A 90 -2.48 15.82 10.62
C SER A 90 -3.62 15.00 11.23
N LYS A 91 -3.30 13.84 11.82
CA LYS A 91 -4.30 13.06 12.58
C LYS A 91 -4.94 13.84 13.73
N ALA A 92 -4.23 14.80 14.32
CA ALA A 92 -4.76 15.65 15.38
C ALA A 92 -5.88 16.58 14.87
N ASP A 93 -5.96 16.83 13.57
CA ASP A 93 -7.00 17.66 12.95
C ASP A 93 -8.30 16.89 12.69
N CYS A 94 -8.36 15.59 13.02
CA CYS A 94 -9.58 14.81 12.93
C CYS A 94 -10.63 15.31 13.92
N GLY A 95 -11.86 15.47 13.46
CA GLY A 95 -12.96 15.95 14.30
C GLY A 95 -14.14 16.42 13.48
N VAL A 96 -15.11 16.98 14.17
CA VAL A 96 -16.28 17.63 13.57
C VAL A 96 -16.10 19.14 13.66
N TYR A 97 -16.15 19.80 12.52
CA TYR A 97 -15.99 21.25 12.41
C TYR A 97 -17.36 21.88 12.24
N TYR A 98 -17.71 22.83 13.10
CA TYR A 98 -18.97 23.56 13.07
C TYR A 98 -18.71 25.01 12.68
N CYS A 99 -19.46 25.47 11.69
CA CYS A 99 -19.55 26.87 11.34
C CYS A 99 -20.60 27.56 12.22
N PHE A 100 -20.30 28.76 12.69
CA PHE A 100 -21.22 29.58 13.48
C PHE A 100 -21.29 30.98 12.87
N GLY A 101 -22.49 31.42 12.52
CA GLY A 101 -22.76 32.76 12.03
C GLY A 101 -23.56 33.55 13.05
N SER A 102 -23.21 34.81 13.27
CA SER A 102 -23.96 35.73 14.14
C SER A 102 -23.97 37.15 13.60
N LEU A 103 -25.04 37.89 13.86
CA LEU A 103 -25.11 39.34 13.60
C LEU A 103 -24.31 40.11 14.66
N LEU A 104 -23.55 41.13 14.27
CA LEU A 104 -22.74 41.90 15.24
C LEU A 104 -23.58 42.71 16.24
N GLU A 105 -24.73 43.21 15.80
CA GLU A 105 -25.50 44.22 16.54
C GLU A 105 -26.72 43.65 17.26
N ARG A 106 -26.95 42.33 17.17
CA ARG A 106 -28.17 41.69 17.68
C ARG A 106 -27.88 40.35 18.37
N GLN A 107 -28.58 40.10 19.47
CA GLN A 107 -28.49 38.86 20.27
C GLN A 107 -29.84 38.15 20.45
N ASP A 108 -30.86 38.60 19.72
CA ASP A 108 -32.21 38.03 19.77
C ASP A 108 -32.26 36.63 19.13
N GLU A 109 -33.36 35.90 19.37
CA GLU A 109 -33.61 34.63 18.68
C GLU A 109 -33.59 34.84 17.16
N GLY A 110 -32.83 34.00 16.44
CA GLY A 110 -32.62 34.13 15.00
C GLY A 110 -31.41 34.97 14.59
N ALA A 111 -30.78 35.74 15.50
CA ALA A 111 -29.57 36.52 15.19
C ALA A 111 -28.28 35.68 15.09
N GLN A 112 -28.37 34.38 15.41
CA GLN A 112 -27.25 33.45 15.40
C GLN A 112 -27.71 32.06 14.95
N ALA A 113 -26.84 31.36 14.22
CA ALA A 113 -27.10 30.00 13.78
C ALA A 113 -25.82 29.17 13.69
N PHE A 114 -25.98 27.86 13.89
CA PHE A 114 -24.93 26.87 13.72
C PHE A 114 -25.16 26.07 12.44
N GLY A 115 -24.07 25.80 11.73
CA GLY A 115 -24.06 24.80 10.68
C GLY A 115 -24.22 23.38 11.25
N GLN A 116 -24.58 22.45 10.38
CA GLN A 116 -24.81 21.04 10.76
C GLN A 116 -23.52 20.29 11.13
N GLY A 117 -22.36 20.87 10.82
CA GLY A 117 -21.05 20.28 11.07
C GLY A 117 -20.55 19.40 9.93
N THR A 118 -19.24 19.43 9.71
CA THR A 118 -18.55 18.61 8.70
C THR A 118 -17.51 17.74 9.39
N VAL A 119 -17.49 16.44 9.08
CA VAL A 119 -16.55 15.50 9.68
C VAL A 119 -15.28 15.45 8.84
N LEU A 120 -14.14 15.80 9.43
CA LEU A 120 -12.83 15.67 8.79
C LEU A 120 -12.12 14.42 9.33
N LYS A 121 -11.72 13.54 8.41
CA LYS A 121 -10.91 12.36 8.70
C LYS A 121 -9.62 12.43 7.92
N VAL A 122 -8.51 12.50 8.63
CA VAL A 122 -7.17 12.51 8.05
C VAL A 122 -6.58 11.11 8.15
N SER A 123 -6.18 10.57 7.00
CA SER A 123 -5.50 9.29 6.86
C SER A 123 -4.02 9.53 6.61
N GLU A 124 -3.16 8.62 7.05
CA GLU A 124 -1.73 8.68 6.75
C GLU A 124 -1.52 8.46 5.25
N GLY A 125 -1.07 9.52 4.57
CA GLY A 125 -0.85 9.53 3.13
C GLY A 125 0.51 8.95 2.79
N GLY A 126 0.63 7.63 2.82
CA GLY A 126 1.85 6.95 2.40
C GLY A 126 1.54 5.50 2.06
N LEU A 127 2.26 4.95 1.06
CA LEU A 127 2.43 3.51 1.00
C LEU A 127 3.02 3.13 2.35
N SER A 128 2.24 2.43 3.16
CA SER A 128 2.74 1.88 4.42
C SER A 128 4.05 1.13 4.12
N ILE A 129 5.01 1.16 5.04
CA ILE A 129 6.29 0.45 4.88
C ILE A 129 6.05 -1.01 4.45
N TYR A 130 4.96 -1.62 4.96
CA TYR A 130 4.48 -2.94 4.56
C TYR A 130 4.07 -3.04 3.09
N GLN A 131 3.31 -2.08 2.55
CA GLN A 131 2.96 -2.07 1.14
C GLN A 131 4.19 -1.85 0.25
N LEU A 132 5.12 -0.99 0.65
CA LEU A 132 6.37 -0.79 -0.09
C LEU A 132 7.20 -2.08 -0.09
N LEU A 133 7.36 -2.72 1.07
CA LEU A 133 8.08 -3.99 1.21
C LEU A 133 7.42 -5.12 0.41
N LEU A 134 6.09 -5.20 0.44
CA LEU A 134 5.32 -6.18 -0.33
C LEU A 134 5.47 -5.94 -1.83
N LEU A 135 5.44 -4.68 -2.29
CA LEU A 135 5.69 -4.32 -3.68
C LEU A 135 7.11 -4.71 -4.10
N THR A 136 8.12 -4.39 -3.28
CA THR A 136 9.51 -4.76 -3.54
C THR A 136 9.69 -6.27 -3.62
N LEU A 137 9.07 -7.03 -2.70
CA LEU A 137 9.12 -8.49 -2.70
C LEU A 137 8.43 -9.07 -3.95
N LEU A 138 7.28 -8.52 -4.33
CA LEU A 138 6.53 -8.94 -5.52
C LEU A 138 7.36 -8.73 -6.79
N VAL A 139 7.98 -7.56 -6.93
CA VAL A 139 8.87 -7.24 -8.05
C VAL A 139 10.07 -8.19 -8.08
N LEU A 140 10.71 -8.42 -6.94
CA LEU A 140 11.85 -9.33 -6.83
C LEU A 140 11.48 -10.77 -7.23
N LEU A 141 10.36 -11.28 -6.72
CA LEU A 141 9.87 -12.61 -7.04
C LEU A 141 9.51 -12.75 -8.52
N SER A 142 8.90 -11.72 -9.10
CA SER A 142 8.56 -11.67 -10.53
C SER A 142 9.82 -11.76 -11.40
N VAL A 143 10.83 -10.93 -11.12
CA VAL A 143 12.11 -10.95 -11.83
C VAL A 143 12.80 -12.31 -11.69
N TYR A 144 12.87 -12.85 -10.47
CA TYR A 144 13.46 -14.17 -10.21
C TYR A 144 12.76 -15.29 -10.99
N SER A 145 11.42 -15.27 -10.99
CA SER A 145 10.61 -16.25 -11.73
C SER A 145 10.84 -16.15 -13.24
N LEU A 146 10.93 -14.93 -13.78
CA LEU A 146 11.27 -14.70 -15.19
C LEU A 146 12.66 -15.24 -15.54
N VAL A 147 13.66 -15.03 -14.69
CA VAL A 147 15.01 -15.61 -14.89
C VAL A 147 14.95 -17.12 -14.94
N ILE A 148 14.26 -17.79 -14.01
CA ILE A 148 14.11 -19.25 -14.04
C ILE A 148 13.38 -19.70 -15.31
N LEU A 149 12.26 -19.07 -15.67
CA LEU A 149 11.50 -19.40 -16.87
C LEU A 149 12.35 -19.22 -18.14
N THR A 150 13.14 -18.16 -18.23
CA THR A 150 14.07 -17.96 -19.35
C THR A 150 15.16 -19.04 -19.38
N LEU A 151 15.73 -19.43 -18.24
CA LEU A 151 16.69 -20.54 -18.18
C LEU A 151 16.05 -21.87 -18.59
N CYS A 152 14.89 -22.20 -18.05
CA CYS A 152 14.14 -23.42 -18.39
C CYS A 152 13.80 -23.48 -19.88
N THR A 153 13.33 -22.37 -20.46
CA THR A 153 13.03 -22.29 -21.90
C THR A 153 14.30 -22.40 -22.74
N CYS A 154 15.42 -21.78 -22.34
CA CYS A 154 16.72 -21.91 -23.01
C CYS A 154 17.26 -23.34 -23.00
N ILE A 155 17.13 -24.06 -21.87
CA ILE A 155 17.51 -25.47 -21.75
C ILE A 155 16.62 -26.31 -22.67
N LYS A 156 15.29 -26.13 -22.59
CA LYS A 156 14.32 -26.93 -23.35
C LYS A 156 14.40 -26.73 -24.87
N THR A 157 14.74 -25.53 -25.33
CA THR A 157 14.91 -25.26 -26.78
C THR A 157 16.32 -25.54 -27.31
N GLY A 158 17.25 -26.03 -26.48
CA GLY A 158 18.64 -26.29 -26.89
C GLY A 158 19.44 -25.02 -27.23
N LYS A 159 18.87 -23.83 -26.98
CA LYS A 159 19.49 -22.53 -27.27
C LYS A 159 20.51 -22.11 -26.21
N PHE A 160 20.69 -22.91 -25.16
CA PHE A 160 21.63 -22.65 -24.07
C PHE A 160 23.06 -22.37 -24.58
N GLN A 161 23.51 -23.06 -25.64
CA GLN A 161 24.82 -22.81 -26.24
C GLN A 161 24.94 -21.45 -26.96
N SER A 162 23.86 -20.88 -27.51
CA SER A 162 23.96 -19.62 -28.27
C SER A 162 23.90 -18.37 -27.40
N VAL A 163 23.24 -18.45 -26.23
CA VAL A 163 23.10 -17.33 -25.28
C VAL A 163 24.40 -17.14 -24.49
N PHE A 164 25.01 -18.22 -23.99
CA PHE A 164 26.30 -18.15 -23.30
C PHE A 164 27.47 -17.83 -24.24
N LYS A 165 27.49 -18.33 -25.49
CA LYS A 165 28.52 -17.97 -26.48
C LYS A 165 28.52 -16.49 -26.88
N LYS A 166 27.41 -15.76 -26.68
CA LYS A 166 27.35 -14.32 -26.97
C LYS A 166 27.83 -13.44 -25.81
N GLY A 167 27.82 -13.94 -24.57
CA GLY A 167 28.28 -13.20 -23.39
C GLY A 167 29.70 -13.55 -22.93
N LEU A 168 30.18 -14.76 -23.21
CA LEU A 168 31.45 -15.28 -22.71
C LEU A 168 32.21 -15.97 -23.86
N GLY A 169 33.11 -15.26 -24.54
CA GLY A 169 34.02 -15.90 -25.50
C GLY A 169 34.25 -15.15 -26.80
N LYS A 170 34.83 -13.95 -26.72
CA LYS A 170 35.65 -13.40 -27.81
C LYS A 170 37.12 -13.35 -27.39
N ARG A 171 37.66 -14.44 -26.82
CA ARG A 171 39.11 -14.67 -26.78
C ARG A 171 39.45 -16.09 -26.33
N GLY A 172 40.12 -16.84 -27.20
CA GLY A 172 41.03 -17.91 -26.82
C GLY A 172 40.48 -19.33 -26.77
N SER A 173 41.32 -20.26 -27.24
CA SER A 173 41.30 -21.70 -26.98
C SER A 173 40.32 -22.57 -27.77
N LYS A 174 40.67 -22.80 -29.05
CA LYS A 174 40.21 -23.95 -29.84
C LYS A 174 40.99 -25.23 -29.51
N GLU A 175 42.03 -25.14 -28.68
CA GLU A 175 42.99 -26.23 -28.44
C GLU A 175 42.66 -27.05 -27.18
N GLU A 176 42.14 -26.44 -26.11
CA GLU A 176 41.80 -27.19 -24.87
C GLU A 176 40.62 -28.15 -25.07
N TRP A 177 39.63 -27.77 -25.88
CA TRP A 177 38.48 -28.65 -26.20
C TRP A 177 38.89 -29.88 -26.99
N ALA A 178 39.89 -29.77 -27.86
CA ALA A 178 40.39 -30.90 -28.65
C ALA A 178 41.14 -31.92 -27.78
N GLN A 179 41.87 -31.47 -26.74
CA GLN A 179 42.54 -32.36 -25.80
C GLN A 179 41.55 -33.07 -24.88
N GLN A 180 40.55 -32.38 -24.35
CA GLN A 180 39.55 -32.97 -23.43
C GLN A 180 38.69 -34.05 -24.11
N LEU A 181 38.41 -33.91 -25.42
CA LEU A 181 37.72 -34.93 -26.22
C LEU A 181 38.59 -36.18 -26.47
N ARG A 182 39.92 -36.04 -26.58
CA ARG A 182 40.80 -37.21 -26.77
C ARG A 182 40.90 -38.08 -25.52
N PHE A 183 40.93 -37.47 -24.33
CA PHE A 183 40.96 -38.24 -23.07
C PHE A 183 39.67 -39.03 -22.84
N SER A 184 38.51 -38.47 -23.19
CA SER A 184 37.23 -39.19 -23.10
C SER A 184 37.16 -40.41 -24.02
N GLY A 185 37.74 -40.32 -25.23
CA GLY A 185 37.79 -41.45 -26.17
C GLY A 185 38.68 -42.60 -25.68
N VAL A 186 39.82 -42.29 -25.07
CA VAL A 186 40.76 -43.31 -24.57
C VAL A 186 40.19 -44.05 -23.34
N VAL A 187 39.50 -43.34 -22.45
CA VAL A 187 38.84 -43.96 -21.28
C VAL A 187 37.71 -44.89 -21.72
N GLN A 188 36.96 -44.52 -22.75
CA GLN A 188 35.88 -45.34 -23.29
C GLN A 188 36.41 -46.60 -24.00
N GLU A 189 37.53 -46.50 -24.72
CA GLU A 189 38.16 -47.68 -25.35
C GLU A 189 38.76 -48.66 -24.32
N LEU A 190 39.31 -48.15 -23.21
CA LEU A 190 39.79 -48.98 -22.08
C LEU A 190 38.65 -49.71 -21.37
N TYR A 191 37.46 -49.10 -21.33
CA TYR A 191 36.27 -49.73 -20.75
C TYR A 191 35.73 -50.86 -21.64
N GLU A 192 35.74 -50.67 -22.96
CA GLU A 192 35.29 -51.70 -23.91
C GLU A 192 36.27 -52.88 -24.04
N ARG A 193 37.58 -52.65 -23.90
CA ARG A 193 38.59 -53.73 -23.95
C ARG A 193 38.68 -54.57 -22.68
N ASN A 194 38.09 -54.13 -21.57
CA ASN A 194 38.07 -54.89 -20.31
C ASN A 194 36.83 -55.81 -20.16
N LEU A 195 35.98 -55.93 -21.18
CA LEU A 195 34.97 -57.00 -21.20
C LEU A 195 35.56 -58.27 -21.84
N PRO A 196 35.66 -59.39 -21.09
CA PRO A 196 36.06 -60.67 -21.67
C PRO A 196 34.98 -61.20 -22.61
N CYS A 197 35.30 -61.27 -23.90
CA CYS A 197 34.56 -62.09 -24.87
C CYS A 197 34.91 -63.56 -24.62
N ASP A 198 33.98 -64.35 -24.08
CA ASP A 198 34.10 -65.80 -24.11
C ASP A 198 33.20 -66.38 -25.22
N GLN A 199 33.84 -67.07 -26.16
CA GLN A 199 33.23 -67.84 -27.23
C GLN A 199 33.02 -69.27 -26.75
N ASN A 200 31.80 -69.80 -26.98
CA ASN A 200 31.48 -71.15 -27.50
C ASN A 200 30.38 -71.94 -26.73
N ASN A 201 29.27 -72.19 -27.47
CA ASN A 201 28.64 -73.49 -27.71
C ASN A 201 27.79 -74.24 -26.63
N VAL A 202 26.45 -74.08 -26.78
CA VAL A 202 25.32 -75.07 -26.71
C VAL A 202 24.93 -75.74 -25.35
N PRO A 203 23.73 -76.36 -25.18
CA PRO A 203 22.49 -75.76 -24.62
C PRO A 203 21.93 -76.48 -23.35
N GLN A 204 20.77 -75.97 -22.87
CA GLN A 204 19.87 -76.45 -21.79
C GLN A 204 20.10 -75.82 -20.42
N THR A 205 19.12 -75.52 -19.58
CA THR A 205 17.65 -75.37 -19.62
C THR A 205 17.30 -74.73 -18.26
N GLN A 206 16.20 -73.96 -18.23
CA GLN A 206 15.44 -73.51 -17.03
C GLN A 206 15.93 -72.28 -16.23
N ASN A 207 15.33 -71.15 -16.61
CA ASN A 207 14.37 -70.35 -15.84
C ASN A 207 14.82 -69.60 -14.55
N THR A 208 14.83 -68.28 -14.77
CA THR A 208 14.22 -67.19 -13.97
C THR A 208 14.92 -66.63 -12.72
N VAL A 209 15.39 -65.39 -12.93
CA VAL A 209 15.10 -64.16 -12.15
C VAL A 209 15.92 -63.90 -10.88
N PHE A 210 16.89 -63.00 -11.08
CA PHE A 210 17.41 -61.93 -10.22
C PHE A 210 16.73 -61.69 -8.86
N GLN A 211 17.52 -61.70 -7.77
CA GLN A 211 17.99 -60.46 -7.12
C GLN A 211 18.98 -60.75 -5.97
N ASN A 212 19.80 -59.72 -5.72
CA ASN A 212 20.40 -59.30 -4.45
C ASN A 212 21.84 -59.72 -4.07
N VAL A 213 22.69 -58.67 -4.06
CA VAL A 213 23.42 -58.15 -2.88
C VAL A 213 24.67 -58.91 -2.41
N GLN A 214 25.81 -58.25 -2.69
CA GLN A 214 27.03 -58.06 -1.87
C GLN A 214 27.86 -59.28 -1.45
N PRO A 215 29.19 -59.11 -1.33
CA PRO A 215 29.72 -58.69 -0.04
C PRO A 215 30.76 -57.56 -0.14
N HIS A 216 30.58 -56.61 0.77
CA HIS A 216 31.64 -55.79 1.33
C HIS A 216 32.39 -56.65 2.34
N GLU A 217 33.72 -56.71 2.26
CA GLU A 217 34.75 -57.13 3.26
C GLU A 217 36.06 -57.36 2.44
N ASP A 218 37.26 -56.90 2.78
CA ASP A 218 37.95 -56.59 4.04
C ASP A 218 38.97 -55.43 3.83
N ILE A 219 39.06 -54.40 4.69
CA ILE A 219 39.95 -54.26 5.87
C ILE A 219 41.45 -54.58 5.60
N TYR A 220 42.35 -53.57 5.66
CA TYR A 220 43.50 -53.47 6.61
C TYR A 220 44.53 -52.35 6.24
N GLN A 221 44.69 -51.40 7.17
CA GLN A 221 45.93 -50.82 7.75
C GLN A 221 47.04 -50.13 6.93
N ASN A 222 47.33 -48.87 7.31
CA ASN A 222 48.57 -48.35 7.98
C ASN A 222 48.74 -46.86 7.60
N LEU A 223 48.54 -45.88 8.51
CA LEU A 223 49.45 -45.35 9.54
C LEU A 223 50.75 -44.73 9.00
N ASP A 224 50.83 -43.41 9.23
CA ASP A 224 51.95 -42.53 9.55
C ASP A 224 53.15 -42.34 8.58
N GLU A 225 53.30 -41.08 8.13
CA GLU A 225 54.45 -40.21 8.46
C GLU A 225 54.02 -38.74 8.54
#